data_AF-A0A432FBV6-F1
#
_entry.id   AF-A0A432FBV6-F1
#
_cell.length_a   1.000
_cell.length_b   1.000
_cell.length_c   1.000
_cell.angle_alpha   90.00
_cell.angle_beta   90.00
_cell.angle_gamma   90.00
#
_symmetry.space_group_name_H-M   'P 1'
#
loop_
_entity.id
_entity.type
_entity.pdbx_description
1 polymer ?
#
loop_
_entity_poly.entity_id
_entity_poly.type
_entity_poly.pdbx_seq_one_letter_code
_entity_poly.pdbx_strand_id
1 'polypeptide(L)' 'MPKISKIKGNIVTLSGKFKYEQNQYFELSKNTKGFVLLADEDEAKLLVIGNPSEIEINKNVKVLDGESIVFADES' A
#
# COMPACT_ATOMS: atom_id res chain seq x y z
N MET A 1 -4.48 13.22 1.02
CA MET A 1 -4.74 11.77 0.91
C MET A 1 -3.60 11.18 0.11
N PRO A 2 -2.92 10.14 0.61
CA PRO A 2 -1.74 9.57 -0.03
C PRO A 2 -2.09 8.99 -1.40
N LYS A 3 -1.16 9.11 -2.35
CA LYS A 3 -1.31 8.64 -3.73
C LYS A 3 -0.13 7.79 -4.16
N ILE A 4 -0.35 6.86 -5.07
CA ILE A 4 0.73 6.08 -5.70
C ILE A 4 1.54 7.00 -6.61
N SER A 5 2.81 7.23 -6.31
CA SER A 5 3.72 8.04 -7.14
C SER A 5 4.60 7.20 -8.06
N LYS A 6 4.92 5.96 -7.65
CA LYS A 6 5.84 5.09 -8.38
C LYS A 6 5.53 3.61 -8.15
N ILE A 7 5.77 2.81 -9.17
CA ILE A 7 5.69 1.34 -9.13
C ILE A 7 7.01 0.80 -9.73
N LYS A 8 7.71 -0.07 -8.99
CA LYS A 8 8.93 -0.73 -9.47
C LYS A 8 8.95 -2.18 -8.99
N GLY A 9 8.59 -3.10 -9.89
CA GLY A 9 8.37 -4.50 -9.53
C GLY A 9 7.25 -4.62 -8.50
N ASN A 10 7.53 -5.30 -7.39
CA ASN A 10 6.58 -5.48 -6.28
C ASN A 10 6.69 -4.38 -5.22
N ILE A 11 7.38 -3.27 -5.50
CA ILE A 11 7.47 -2.13 -4.59
C ILE A 11 6.69 -0.95 -5.15
N VAL A 12 5.83 -0.39 -4.30
CA VAL A 12 5.03 0.81 -4.59
C VAL A 12 5.49 1.95 -3.68
N THR A 13 5.62 3.14 -4.23
CA THR A 13 5.85 4.37 -3.45
C THR A 13 4.56 5.15 -3.37
N LEU A 14 4.15 5.48 -2.14
CA LEU A 14 3.12 6.46 -1.86
C LEU A 14 3.77 7.81 -1.60
N SER A 15 3.13 8.88 -2.05
CA SER A 15 3.54 10.25 -1.76
C SER A 15 2.37 11.08 -1.23
N GLY A 16 2.69 12.03 -0.37
CA GLY A 16 1.80 13.05 0.16
C GLY A 16 1.83 13.06 1.68
N LYS A 17 1.61 14.25 2.26
CA LYS A 17 1.56 14.45 3.71
C LYS A 17 0.54 13.53 4.35
N PHE A 18 1.04 12.50 5.01
CA PHE A 18 0.27 11.48 5.70
C PHE A 18 1.17 10.88 6.78
N LYS A 19 0.59 10.52 7.93
CA LYS A 19 1.36 9.85 8.99
C LYS A 19 1.44 8.37 8.66
N TYR A 20 2.41 7.99 7.83
CA TYR A 20 2.66 6.60 7.49
C TYR A 20 3.28 5.88 8.68
N GLU A 21 2.84 4.66 8.96
CA GLU A 21 3.39 3.83 10.04
C GLU A 21 3.99 2.54 9.45
N GLN A 22 5.14 2.12 9.98
CA GLN A 22 5.69 0.81 9.61
C GLN A 22 4.69 -0.29 10.00
N ASN A 23 4.64 -1.35 9.19
CA ASN A 23 3.70 -2.46 9.32
C ASN A 23 2.22 -2.12 9.09
N GLN A 24 1.92 -0.91 8.61
CA GLN A 24 0.59 -0.52 8.17
C GLN A 24 0.25 -1.13 6.80
N TYR A 25 -1.04 -1.39 6.56
CA TYR A 25 -1.53 -1.85 5.26
C TYR A 25 -2.34 -0.78 4.55
N PHE A 26 -2.22 -0.76 3.23
CA PHE A 26 -3.01 0.07 2.34
C PHE A 26 -3.72 -0.78 1.29
N GLU A 27 -4.93 -0.37 0.92
CA GLU A 27 -5.61 -0.84 -0.28
C GLU A 27 -5.06 -0.09 -1.49
N LEU A 28 -4.36 -0.81 -2.39
CA LEU A 28 -3.77 -0.27 -3.62
C LEU A 28 -4.71 -0.47 -4.83
N SER A 29 -5.41 -1.60 -4.85
CA SER A 29 -6.50 -1.92 -5.77
C SER A 29 -7.51 -2.82 -5.04
N LYS A 30 -8.63 -3.16 -5.71
CA LYS A 30 -9.67 -4.03 -5.15
C LYS A 30 -9.14 -5.36 -4.58
N ASN A 31 -8.13 -5.94 -5.22
CA ASN A 31 -7.57 -7.24 -4.84
C ASN A 31 -6.08 -7.16 -4.45
N THR A 32 -5.53 -5.94 -4.36
CA THR A 32 -4.10 -5.75 -4.13
C THR A 32 -3.86 -4.82 -2.95
N LYS A 33 -3.11 -5.32 -1.97
CA LYS A 33 -2.75 -4.60 -0.75
C LYS A 33 -1.27 -4.20 -0.82
N GLY A 34 -0.89 -3.21 -0.02
CA GLY A 34 0.49 -2.80 0.18
C GLY A 34 0.85 -2.80 1.65
N PHE A 35 1.96 -3.42 2.01
CA PHE A 35 2.49 -3.45 3.36
C PHE A 35 3.65 -2.47 3.49
N VAL A 36 3.57 -1.51 4.41
CA VAL A 36 4.60 -0.48 4.59
C VAL A 36 5.87 -1.09 5.17
N LEU A 37 6.94 -1.09 4.35
CA LEU A 37 8.29 -1.48 4.77
C LEU A 37 9.06 -0.30 5.35
N LEU A 38 8.94 0.86 4.70
CA LEU A 38 9.65 2.09 5.05
C LEU A 38 8.69 3.26 4.92
N ALA A 39 8.80 4.23 5.83
CA ALA A 39 7.94 5.39 5.90
C ALA A 39 8.72 6.60 6.45
N ASP A 40 8.45 7.76 5.89
CA ASP A 40 8.79 9.07 6.46
C ASP A 40 7.56 9.99 6.42
N GLU A 41 7.71 11.31 6.59
CA GLU A 41 6.59 12.25 6.65
C GLU A 41 5.92 12.51 5.29
N ASP A 42 6.62 12.27 4.19
CA ASP A 42 6.20 12.63 2.83
C ASP A 42 5.96 11.40 1.95
N GLU A 43 6.66 10.30 2.20
CA GLU A 43 6.62 9.08 1.40
C GLU A 43 6.56 7.79 2.23
N ALA A 44 6.01 6.75 1.60
CA ALA A 44 6.13 5.38 2.10
C ALA A 44 6.42 4.40 0.97
N LYS A 45 7.23 3.38 1.26
CA LYS A 45 7.54 2.27 0.35
C LYS A 45 6.86 1.01 0.85
N LEU A 46 6.02 0.45 -0.01
CA LEU A 46 5.14 -0.66 0.31
C LEU A 46 5.55 -1.88 -0.51
N LEU A 47 5.59 -3.04 0.13
CA LEU A 47 5.61 -4.33 -0.54
C LEU A 47 4.20 -4.66 -1.03
N VAL A 48 4.07 -5.00 -2.30
CA VAL A 48 2.79 -5.40 -2.91
C VAL A 48 2.44 -6.84 -2.52
N ILE A 49 1.21 -7.04 -2.04
CA ILE A 49 0.60 -8.33 -1.77
C ILE A 49 -0.62 -8.45 -2.70
N GLY A 50 -0.50 -9.26 -3.74
CA GLY A 50 -1.48 -9.36 -4.83
C GLY A 50 -0.83 -9.18 -6.20
N ASN A 51 -1.56 -8.62 -7.17
CA ASN A 51 -1.09 -8.42 -8.55
C ASN A 51 -0.70 -6.96 -8.81
N PRO A 52 0.61 -6.64 -8.97
CA PRO A 52 1.06 -5.27 -9.23
C PRO A 52 0.49 -4.64 -10.51
N SER A 53 0.07 -5.46 -11.49
CA SER A 53 -0.48 -4.98 -12.76
C SER A 53 -1.83 -4.28 -12.62
N GLU A 54 -2.50 -4.44 -11.47
CA GLU A 54 -3.79 -3.79 -11.17
C GLU A 54 -3.63 -2.43 -10.48
N ILE A 55 -2.39 -1.99 -10.26
CA ILE A 55 -2.07 -0.77 -9.52
C ILE A 55 -1.81 0.36 -10.52
N GLU A 56 -2.42 1.52 -10.28
CA GLU A 56 -2.31 2.69 -11.15
C GLU A 56 -1.62 3.86 -10.43
N ILE A 57 -0.70 4.52 -11.13
CA ILE A 57 -0.03 5.73 -10.65
C ILE A 57 -1.07 6.87 -10.53
N ASN A 58 -0.86 7.77 -9.57
CA ASN A 58 -1.71 8.90 -9.18
C ASN A 58 -3.04 8.53 -8.52
N LYS A 59 -3.32 7.24 -8.32
CA LYS A 59 -4.51 6.78 -7.60
C LYS A 59 -4.37 7.05 -6.11
N ASN A 60 -5.44 7.55 -5.50
CA ASN A 60 -5.54 7.68 -4.04
C ASN A 60 -5.65 6.29 -3.42
N VAL A 61 -5.00 6.09 -2.28
CA VAL A 61 -5.08 4.84 -1.52
C VAL A 61 -5.78 5.04 -0.19
N LYS A 62 -6.25 3.94 0.38
CA LYS A 62 -6.92 3.91 1.68
C LYS A 62 -6.10 3.08 2.66
N VAL A 63 -6.03 3.53 3.91
CA VAL A 63 -5.50 2.73 5.01
C VAL A 63 -6.47 1.59 5.28
N LEU A 64 -5.93 0.40 5.56
CA LEU A 64 -6.69 -0.72 6.08
C LEU A 64 -6.44 -0.80 7.59
N ASP A 65 -7.49 -0.57 8.38
CA ASP A 65 -7.42 -0.74 9.83
C ASP A 65 -7.27 -2.24 10.17
N GLY A 66 -6.62 -2.53 11.29
CA GLY A 66 -6.13 -3.88 11.65
C GLY A 66 -7.19 -5.00 11.67
N GLU A 67 -8.48 -4.67 11.78
CA GLU A 67 -9.58 -5.64 11.71
C GLU A 67 -9.85 -6.17 10.29
N SER A 68 -9.37 -5.48 9.25
CA SER A 68 -9.65 -5.80 7.84
C SER A 68 -8.60 -6.70 7.17
N ILE A 69 -7.58 -7.14 7.90
CA ILE A 69 -6.49 -7.95 7.36
C ILE A 69 -6.71 -9.41 7.75
N VAL A 70 -7.74 -10.04 7.17
CA VAL A 70 -7.85 -11.49 7.15
C VAL A 70 -6.95 -11.99 6.02
N PHE A 71 -5.83 -12.60 6.36
CA PHE A 71 -5.13 -13.49 5.43
C PHE A 71 -5.98 -14.75 5.35
N ALA A 72 -6.51 -15.06 4.16
CA ALA A 72 -7.19 -16.33 3.97
C ALA A 72 -6.18 -17.44 4.28
N ASP A 73 -6.47 -18.22 5.32
CA ASP A 73 -5.76 -19.44 5.63
C ASP A 73 -6.05 -20.41 4.48
N GLU A 74 -5.06 -20.65 3.61
CA GLU A 74 -5.18 -21.66 2.56
C GLU A 74 -5.14 -23.03 3.25
N SER A 75 -6.33 -23.57 3.55
CA SER A 75 -6.53 -24.95 4.03
C SER A 75 -6.57 -25.95 2.87
#